data_AF-A0AAJ2C6A3-F1
#
_entry.id   AF-A0AAJ2C6A3-F1
#
_cell.length_a   1.000
_cell.length_b   1.000
_cell.length_c   1.000
_cell.angle_alpha   90.00
_cell.angle_beta   90.00
_cell.angle_gamma   90.00
#
_symmetry.space_group_name_H-M   'P 1'
#
loop_
_entity.id
_entity.type
_entity.pdbx_description
1 polymer ?
#
loop_
_entity_poly.entity_id
_entity_poly.type
_entity_poly.pdbx_seq_one_letter_code
_entity_poly.pdbx_strand_id
1 'polypeptide(L)'
;MKKIILSVFAASLLFSCSMDSTPYIPTYTIGENFNTSIEGWKGDFADYPVGAEDFYELKFAQAKLPMPLDTTKKALRISGNNHSDDLFMYITRKYSGLKANQKYSINFEVEFASNAPSNAMGVGGAPGESVYFGLGLTSIEPRKVIDSTSNHYKMNIKKMQQATSGDDMKVYGNIANGTEKNEYKLIRKSGVFTGKTDAKGDIWLIIGTDSGFEATTTLYYTGLRATVQEVQGGI
;
A
#
# COMPACT_ATOMS: atom_id res chain seq x y z
N MET A 1 61.43 46.93 -53.12
CA MET A 1 60.04 46.99 -52.61
C MET A 1 59.89 45.96 -51.50
N LYS A 2 59.87 46.39 -50.23
CA LYS A 2 59.66 45.52 -49.06
C LYS A 2 58.25 45.79 -48.53
N LYS A 3 57.40 44.77 -48.45
CA LYS A 3 56.12 44.81 -47.71
C LYS A 3 56.27 43.88 -46.51
N ILE A 4 56.16 44.45 -45.31
CA ILE A 4 56.16 43.74 -44.04
C ILE A 4 54.71 43.32 -43.76
N ILE A 5 54.49 42.02 -43.55
CA ILE A 5 53.23 41.45 -43.07
C ILE A 5 53.37 41.32 -41.56
N LEU A 6 52.41 41.87 -40.80
CA LEU A 6 52.31 41.64 -39.36
C LEU A 6 51.00 40.89 -39.07
N SER A 7 51.15 39.65 -38.64
CA SER A 7 50.11 38.66 -38.37
C SER A 7 49.42 38.95 -37.04
N VAL A 8 48.08 38.98 -37.03
CA VAL A 8 47.28 39.03 -35.80
C VAL A 8 46.94 37.60 -35.38
N PHE A 9 47.43 37.19 -34.21
CA PHE A 9 47.13 35.90 -33.59
C PHE A 9 45.78 36.01 -32.86
N ALA A 10 44.75 35.33 -33.36
CA ALA A 10 43.46 35.25 -32.69
C ALA A 10 43.47 34.08 -31.70
N ALA A 11 43.43 34.38 -30.41
CA ALA A 11 43.28 33.38 -29.35
C ALA A 11 41.80 32.97 -29.24
N SER A 12 41.50 31.73 -29.62
CA SER A 12 40.19 31.10 -29.44
C SER A 12 40.03 30.61 -28.00
N LEU A 13 39.25 31.34 -27.20
CA LEU A 13 38.76 30.91 -25.90
C LEU A 13 37.66 29.85 -26.10
N LEU A 14 37.95 28.59 -25.80
CA LEU A 14 36.95 27.52 -25.72
C LEU A 14 36.18 27.67 -24.41
N PHE A 15 34.93 28.14 -24.48
CA PHE A 15 33.97 28.03 -23.38
C PHE A 15 33.44 26.59 -23.31
N SER A 16 33.90 25.83 -22.32
CA SER A 16 33.29 24.56 -21.92
C SER A 16 32.08 24.87 -21.03
N CYS A 17 30.88 24.85 -21.59
CA CYS A 17 29.65 24.79 -20.80
C CYS A 17 29.51 23.38 -20.22
N SER A 18 29.84 23.21 -18.95
CA SER A 18 29.37 22.06 -18.16
C SER A 18 27.86 22.22 -17.96
N MET A 19 27.07 21.56 -18.80
CA MET A 19 25.65 21.41 -18.53
C MET A 19 25.48 20.40 -17.41
N ASP A 20 25.26 20.89 -16.19
CA ASP A 20 24.78 20.08 -15.07
C ASP A 20 23.35 19.62 -15.40
N SER A 21 23.23 18.56 -16.19
CA SER A 21 21.94 17.88 -16.38
C SER A 21 21.63 17.11 -15.10
N THR A 22 20.75 17.65 -14.26
CA THR A 22 20.13 16.86 -13.19
C THR A 22 19.37 15.70 -13.85
N PRO A 23 19.60 14.44 -13.45
CA PRO A 23 18.89 13.32 -14.06
C PRO A 23 17.39 13.48 -13.79
N TYR A 24 16.59 13.57 -14.86
CA TYR A 24 15.13 13.54 -14.74
C TYR A 24 14.71 12.16 -14.24
N ILE A 25 14.11 12.10 -13.06
CA ILE A 25 13.53 10.86 -12.50
C ILE A 25 12.03 10.88 -12.80
N PRO A 26 11.51 9.94 -13.62
CA PRO A 26 10.08 9.82 -13.83
C PRO A 26 9.33 9.69 -12.50
N THR A 27 8.27 10.49 -12.34
CA THR A 27 7.34 10.40 -11.21
C THR A 27 5.99 9.96 -11.74
N TYR A 28 5.49 8.84 -11.21
CA TYR A 28 4.16 8.33 -11.50
C TYR A 28 3.20 8.72 -10.38
N THR A 29 1.95 9.03 -10.71
CA THR A 29 0.90 9.33 -9.73
C THR A 29 -0.15 8.24 -9.73
N ILE A 30 -0.59 7.85 -8.54
CA ILE A 30 -1.71 6.94 -8.33
C ILE A 30 -2.82 7.75 -7.64
N GLY A 31 -4.02 7.71 -8.20
CA GLY A 31 -5.19 8.43 -7.71
C GLY A 31 -6.43 7.57 -7.81
N GLU A 32 -6.72 6.83 -6.75
CA GLU A 32 -7.85 5.90 -6.67
C GLU A 32 -9.00 6.53 -5.90
N ASN A 33 -10.19 6.48 -6.50
CA ASN A 33 -11.42 6.90 -5.87
C ASN A 33 -12.43 5.74 -5.94
N PHE A 34 -12.62 5.06 -4.82
CA PHE A 34 -13.45 3.85 -4.78
C PHE A 34 -14.96 4.12 -4.81
N ASN A 35 -15.36 5.40 -4.85
CA ASN A 35 -16.74 5.78 -5.09
C ASN A 35 -17.20 5.46 -6.51
N THR A 36 -16.29 5.53 -7.50
CA THR A 36 -16.62 5.35 -8.91
C THR A 36 -16.42 3.90 -9.36
N SER A 37 -15.27 3.30 -9.05
CA SER A 37 -14.91 1.95 -9.46
C SER A 37 -13.92 1.31 -8.49
N ILE A 38 -13.91 -0.03 -8.44
CA ILE A 38 -12.86 -0.84 -7.79
C ILE A 38 -12.11 -1.70 -8.82
N GLU A 39 -12.25 -1.39 -10.10
CA GLU A 39 -11.63 -2.17 -11.19
C GLU A 39 -10.11 -2.28 -11.01
N GLY A 40 -9.57 -3.48 -11.26
CA GLY A 40 -8.15 -3.80 -11.06
C GLY A 40 -7.76 -4.09 -9.61
N TRP A 41 -8.63 -3.80 -8.63
CA TRP A 41 -8.42 -4.18 -7.24
C TRP A 41 -9.09 -5.52 -6.92
N LYS A 42 -8.33 -6.39 -6.26
CA LYS A 42 -8.82 -7.64 -5.66
C LYS A 42 -8.78 -7.51 -4.15
N GLY A 43 -9.66 -8.19 -3.44
CA GLY A 43 -9.54 -8.40 -2.00
C GLY A 43 -9.61 -9.87 -1.65
N ASP A 44 -8.81 -10.27 -0.67
CA ASP A 44 -8.73 -11.64 -0.17
C ASP A 44 -8.23 -11.61 1.29
N PHE A 45 -8.08 -12.81 1.85
CA PHE A 45 -7.84 -13.03 3.26
C PHE A 45 -6.77 -14.11 3.45
N ALA A 46 -6.05 -14.07 4.56
CA ALA A 46 -5.13 -15.14 5.00
C ALA A 46 -5.14 -15.24 6.53
N ASP A 47 -4.38 -16.20 7.06
CA ASP A 47 -4.25 -16.50 8.48
C ASP A 47 -5.55 -17.01 9.13
N TYR A 48 -6.20 -17.96 8.45
CA TYR A 48 -7.37 -18.69 8.94
C TYR A 48 -7.37 -20.16 8.45
N PRO A 49 -8.10 -21.08 9.09
CA PRO A 49 -8.18 -22.48 8.67
C PRO A 49 -8.72 -22.64 7.25
N VAL A 50 -8.21 -23.62 6.51
CA VAL A 50 -8.70 -23.93 5.16
C VAL A 50 -10.19 -24.33 5.21
N GLY A 51 -11.01 -23.72 4.35
CA GLY A 51 -12.45 -24.01 4.25
C GLY A 51 -13.32 -23.29 5.28
N ALA A 52 -12.77 -22.38 6.08
CA ALA A 52 -13.50 -21.65 7.12
C ALA A 52 -14.04 -20.28 6.67
N GLU A 53 -14.12 -20.01 5.37
CA GLU A 53 -14.53 -18.70 4.82
C GLU A 53 -15.92 -18.26 5.32
N ASP A 54 -16.89 -19.18 5.34
CA ASP A 54 -18.24 -18.90 5.83
C ASP A 54 -18.26 -18.67 7.35
N PHE A 55 -17.46 -19.44 8.09
CA PHE A 55 -17.33 -19.32 9.55
C PHE A 55 -16.71 -17.97 9.95
N TYR A 56 -15.69 -17.52 9.21
CA TYR A 56 -15.06 -16.21 9.38
C TYR A 56 -15.85 -15.07 8.72
N GLU A 57 -17.00 -15.34 8.10
CA GLU A 57 -17.85 -14.35 7.45
C GLU A 57 -17.12 -13.44 6.42
N LEU A 58 -16.14 -13.99 5.70
CA LEU A 58 -15.22 -13.22 4.87
C LEU A 58 -15.93 -12.60 3.66
N LYS A 59 -15.89 -11.26 3.55
CA LYS A 59 -16.62 -10.51 2.51
C LYS A 59 -15.80 -9.37 1.94
N PHE A 60 -15.71 -9.33 0.61
CA PHE A 60 -15.14 -8.22 -0.17
C PHE A 60 -16.14 -7.76 -1.24
N ALA A 61 -16.42 -6.45 -1.30
CA ALA A 61 -17.30 -5.87 -2.32
C ALA A 61 -17.12 -4.36 -2.42
N GLN A 62 -17.60 -3.74 -3.50
CA GLN A 62 -17.91 -2.30 -3.46
C GLN A 62 -19.25 -2.11 -2.73
N ALA A 63 -19.30 -1.22 -1.74
CA ALA A 63 -20.49 -0.98 -0.93
C ALA A 63 -20.66 0.51 -0.63
N LYS A 64 -21.88 0.93 -0.28
CA LYS A 64 -22.14 2.28 0.23
C LYS A 64 -21.44 2.49 1.57
N LEU A 65 -21.00 3.71 1.85
CA LEU A 65 -20.53 4.08 3.18
C LEU A 65 -21.68 3.97 4.19
N PRO A 66 -21.39 3.53 5.43
CA PRO A 66 -22.39 3.42 6.50
C PRO A 66 -22.66 4.78 7.14
N MET A 67 -23.78 4.92 7.85
CA MET A 67 -23.98 6.05 8.77
C MET A 67 -22.87 6.06 9.85
N PRO A 68 -22.46 7.24 10.36
CA PRO A 68 -22.95 8.59 10.06
C PRO A 68 -22.37 9.22 8.79
N LEU A 69 -21.55 8.48 8.02
CA LEU A 69 -20.91 8.99 6.80
C LEU A 69 -21.94 9.15 5.67
N ASP A 70 -21.53 9.80 4.59
CA ASP A 70 -22.38 10.03 3.42
C ASP A 70 -22.76 8.71 2.72
N THR A 71 -23.95 8.21 3.02
CA THR A 71 -24.50 6.95 2.48
C THR A 71 -24.79 6.98 0.97
N THR A 72 -24.63 8.14 0.31
CA THR A 72 -24.68 8.22 -1.16
C THR A 72 -23.35 7.83 -1.81
N LYS A 73 -22.25 7.86 -1.05
CA LYS A 73 -20.92 7.46 -1.53
C LYS A 73 -20.71 5.96 -1.39
N LYS A 74 -19.88 5.42 -2.27
CA LYS A 74 -19.38 4.05 -2.24
C LYS A 74 -17.90 4.01 -1.86
N ALA A 75 -17.48 2.84 -1.42
CA ALA A 75 -16.12 2.50 -1.04
C ALA A 75 -15.86 1.02 -1.35
N LEU A 76 -14.60 0.64 -1.40
CA LEU A 76 -14.21 -0.76 -1.31
C LEU A 76 -14.41 -1.20 0.14
N ARG A 77 -15.26 -2.20 0.37
CA ARG A 77 -15.54 -2.76 1.69
C ARG A 77 -14.91 -4.14 1.82
N ILE A 78 -14.16 -4.34 2.89
CA ILE A 78 -13.63 -5.64 3.32
C ILE A 78 -14.05 -5.91 4.76
N SER A 79 -14.42 -7.15 5.07
CA SER A 79 -14.98 -7.55 6.35
C SER A 79 -14.63 -9.00 6.66
N GLY A 80 -14.30 -9.30 7.91
CA GLY A 80 -14.07 -10.65 8.40
C GLY A 80 -14.24 -10.72 9.93
N ASN A 81 -14.81 -11.82 10.40
CA ASN A 81 -14.97 -12.20 11.80
C ASN A 81 -13.77 -13.05 12.22
N ASN A 82 -12.83 -12.45 12.96
CA ASN A 82 -11.61 -13.11 13.34
C ASN A 82 -11.85 -14.05 14.53
N HIS A 83 -11.45 -15.32 14.38
CA HIS A 83 -11.52 -16.35 15.43
C HIS A 83 -10.15 -16.89 15.86
N SER A 84 -9.07 -16.29 15.38
CA SER A 84 -7.72 -16.86 15.48
C SER A 84 -6.64 -15.82 15.70
N ASP A 85 -6.96 -14.70 16.36
CA ASP A 85 -6.02 -13.61 16.75
C ASP A 85 -5.00 -13.10 15.70
N ASP A 86 -5.17 -13.47 14.42
CA ASP A 86 -4.17 -13.25 13.37
C ASP A 86 -4.82 -13.05 11.98
N LEU A 87 -6.16 -12.89 11.88
CA LEU A 87 -6.82 -12.77 10.57
C LEU A 87 -6.24 -11.60 9.77
N PHE A 88 -5.67 -11.91 8.61
CA PHE A 88 -5.14 -10.92 7.68
C PHE A 88 -6.15 -10.65 6.56
N MET A 89 -6.61 -9.41 6.46
CA MET A 89 -7.51 -8.94 5.40
C MET A 89 -6.74 -7.99 4.48
N TYR A 90 -6.80 -8.18 3.16
CA TYR A 90 -6.04 -7.31 2.26
C TYR A 90 -6.73 -7.03 0.93
N ILE A 91 -6.30 -5.93 0.32
CA ILE A 91 -6.58 -5.56 -1.05
C ILE A 91 -5.29 -5.39 -1.83
N THR A 92 -5.32 -5.75 -3.10
CA THR A 92 -4.14 -5.67 -3.95
C THR A 92 -4.48 -5.26 -5.38
N ARG A 93 -3.53 -4.58 -6.02
CA ARG A 93 -3.58 -4.22 -7.42
C ARG A 93 -2.20 -4.34 -8.05
N LYS A 94 -2.18 -4.86 -9.27
CA LYS A 94 -0.99 -4.91 -10.13
C LYS A 94 -0.82 -3.60 -10.88
N TYR A 95 0.42 -3.13 -10.95
CA TYR A 95 0.87 -2.08 -11.85
C TYR A 95 1.95 -2.64 -12.77
N SER A 96 1.87 -2.30 -14.06
CA SER A 96 2.71 -2.83 -15.13
C SER A 96 3.31 -1.69 -15.96
N GLY A 97 4.30 -1.99 -16.79
CA GLY A 97 4.94 -1.00 -17.67
C GLY A 97 5.98 -0.12 -16.97
N LEU A 98 6.43 -0.52 -15.79
CA LEU A 98 7.57 0.11 -15.11
C LEU A 98 8.89 -0.48 -15.64
N LYS A 99 10.03 0.10 -15.26
CA LYS A 99 11.33 -0.47 -15.59
C LYS A 99 11.52 -1.80 -14.88
N ALA A 100 11.99 -2.81 -15.61
CA ALA A 100 12.25 -4.15 -15.05
C ALA A 100 13.34 -4.12 -13.99
N ASN A 101 13.19 -4.92 -12.93
CA ASN A 101 14.14 -5.06 -11.82
C ASN A 101 14.55 -3.72 -11.15
N GLN A 102 13.70 -2.71 -11.22
CA GLN A 102 13.95 -1.38 -10.70
C GLN A 102 13.30 -1.22 -9.32
N LYS A 103 14.03 -0.59 -8.41
CA LYS A 103 13.52 -0.22 -7.08
C LYS A 103 12.71 1.08 -7.20
N TYR A 104 11.52 1.09 -6.63
CA TYR A 104 10.61 2.23 -6.60
C TYR A 104 10.24 2.57 -5.16
N SER A 105 10.20 3.86 -4.84
CA SER A 105 9.65 4.40 -3.60
C SER A 105 8.23 4.88 -3.86
N ILE A 106 7.30 4.48 -3.00
CA ILE A 106 5.92 4.96 -3.00
C ILE A 106 5.70 5.83 -1.76
N ASN A 107 5.34 7.10 -1.96
CA ASN A 107 4.83 7.99 -0.92
C ASN A 107 3.32 8.05 -1.05
N PHE A 108 2.59 7.59 -0.04
CA PHE A 108 1.16 7.36 -0.12
C PHE A 108 0.37 8.05 0.99
N GLU A 109 -0.92 8.22 0.72
CA GLU A 109 -1.99 8.41 1.69
C GLU A 109 -3.18 7.52 1.31
N VAL A 110 -3.62 6.66 2.24
CA VAL A 110 -4.83 5.85 2.12
C VAL A 110 -5.88 6.43 3.06
N GLU A 111 -7.09 6.65 2.56
CA GLU A 111 -8.25 7.02 3.36
C GLU A 111 -9.22 5.84 3.45
N PHE A 112 -9.69 5.56 4.66
CA PHE A 112 -10.69 4.54 4.91
C PHE A 112 -11.56 4.86 6.13
N ALA A 113 -12.76 4.30 6.17
CA ALA A 113 -13.64 4.37 7.33
C ALA A 113 -13.41 3.19 8.27
N SER A 114 -13.37 3.48 9.57
CA SER A 114 -13.35 2.51 10.66
C SER A 114 -14.32 2.96 11.75
N ASN A 115 -15.04 2.02 12.35
CA ASN A 115 -15.86 2.26 13.54
C ASN A 115 -15.17 1.87 14.84
N ALA A 116 -13.94 1.37 14.78
CA ALA A 116 -13.23 0.87 15.94
C ALA A 116 -12.90 2.01 16.92
N PRO A 117 -13.48 2.03 18.13
CA PRO A 117 -13.19 3.05 19.12
C PRO A 117 -11.75 2.94 19.63
N SER A 118 -11.16 4.09 19.93
CA SER A 118 -9.89 4.20 20.65
C SER A 118 -10.03 3.80 22.11
N ASN A 119 -8.95 3.23 22.67
CA ASN A 119 -8.84 2.82 24.08
C ASN A 119 -9.93 1.83 24.53
N ALA A 120 -10.54 1.12 23.60
CA ALA A 120 -11.58 0.16 23.92
C ALA A 120 -10.99 -1.22 24.27
N MET A 121 -11.63 -1.88 25.22
CA MET A 121 -11.36 -3.29 25.51
C MET A 121 -12.08 -4.16 24.47
N GLY A 122 -11.40 -5.19 23.97
CA GLY A 122 -11.98 -6.20 23.08
C GLY A 122 -11.61 -7.61 23.51
N VAL A 123 -12.13 -8.60 22.79
CA VAL A 123 -11.80 -10.02 22.97
C VAL A 123 -10.53 -10.33 22.16
N GLY A 124 -9.56 -10.99 22.79
CA GLY A 124 -8.20 -11.16 22.27
C GLY A 124 -7.38 -9.86 22.29
N GLY A 125 -7.84 -8.84 21.58
CA GLY A 125 -7.20 -7.54 21.45
C GLY A 125 -8.18 -6.37 21.37
N ALA A 126 -7.68 -5.14 21.41
CA ALA A 126 -8.50 -3.94 21.25
C ALA A 126 -9.01 -3.82 19.80
N PRO A 127 -10.30 -3.48 19.57
CA PRO A 127 -10.86 -3.41 18.23
C PRO A 127 -10.17 -2.40 17.30
N GLY A 128 -9.59 -1.34 17.86
CA GLY A 128 -8.84 -0.34 17.12
C GLY A 128 -7.34 -0.63 17.12
N GLU A 129 -6.74 -0.69 18.31
CA GLU A 129 -5.30 -0.69 18.51
C GLU A 129 -4.61 -2.02 18.25
N SER A 130 -5.34 -3.14 18.31
CA SER A 130 -4.80 -4.48 18.00
C SER A 130 -5.08 -4.91 16.55
N VAL A 131 -5.65 -4.03 15.73
CA VAL A 131 -5.80 -4.26 14.29
C VAL A 131 -4.87 -3.32 13.55
N TYR A 132 -3.74 -3.86 13.12
CA TYR A 132 -2.64 -3.11 12.54
C TYR A 132 -2.89 -2.89 11.07
N PHE A 133 -2.62 -1.68 10.58
CA PHE A 133 -2.73 -1.30 9.19
C PHE A 133 -1.33 -1.26 8.56
N GLY A 134 -1.21 -1.78 7.34
CA GLY A 134 0.04 -1.72 6.60
C GLY A 134 -0.14 -1.58 5.10
N LEU A 135 1.00 -1.30 4.46
CA LEU A 135 1.13 -1.18 3.02
C LEU A 135 2.45 -1.82 2.57
N GLY A 136 2.41 -2.48 1.43
CA GLY A 136 3.54 -3.17 0.84
C GLY A 136 3.61 -2.96 -0.67
N LEU A 137 4.81 -3.12 -1.21
CA LEU A 137 5.08 -3.04 -2.64
C LEU A 137 6.05 -4.17 -3.02
N THR A 138 5.60 -5.15 -3.79
CA THR A 138 6.37 -6.38 -4.04
C THR A 138 6.25 -6.85 -5.49
N SER A 139 7.26 -7.59 -5.97
CA SER A 139 7.24 -8.20 -7.32
C SER A 139 6.42 -9.50 -7.37
N ILE A 140 6.06 -10.03 -6.22
CA ILE A 140 5.31 -11.29 -6.08
C ILE A 140 3.82 -10.96 -6.00
N GLU A 141 2.98 -11.63 -6.80
CA GLU A 141 1.51 -11.50 -6.63
C GLU A 141 1.10 -11.96 -5.22
N PRO A 142 0.51 -11.08 -4.39
CA PRO A 142 0.07 -11.47 -3.05
C PRO A 142 -1.14 -12.41 -3.13
N ARG A 143 -0.96 -13.62 -2.60
CA ARG A 143 -1.99 -14.67 -2.57
C ARG A 143 -1.92 -15.44 -1.26
N LYS A 144 -3.07 -15.93 -0.83
CA LYS A 144 -3.12 -17.01 0.16
C LYS A 144 -2.62 -18.32 -0.44
N VAL A 145 -1.87 -19.08 0.34
CA VAL A 145 -1.39 -20.42 0.03
C VAL A 145 -1.67 -21.32 1.23
N ILE A 146 -1.87 -22.62 0.99
CA ILE A 146 -2.08 -23.57 2.08
C ILE A 146 -0.74 -23.91 2.71
N ASP A 147 -0.61 -23.71 4.02
CA ASP A 147 0.45 -24.34 4.80
C ASP A 147 0.01 -25.77 5.16
N SER A 148 0.69 -26.76 4.59
CA SER A 148 0.38 -28.18 4.79
C SER A 148 0.59 -28.66 6.22
N THR A 149 1.36 -27.93 7.04
CA THR A 149 1.66 -28.33 8.43
C THR A 149 0.52 -27.92 9.37
N SER A 150 0.06 -26.68 9.25
CA SER A 150 -1.00 -26.13 10.10
C SER A 150 -2.41 -26.30 9.50
N ASN A 151 -2.52 -26.65 8.21
CA ASN A 151 -3.78 -26.64 7.46
C ASN A 151 -4.50 -25.27 7.51
N HIS A 152 -3.72 -24.19 7.44
CA HIS A 152 -4.22 -22.81 7.37
C HIS A 152 -3.86 -22.17 6.03
N TYR A 153 -4.67 -21.22 5.60
CA TYR A 153 -4.27 -20.26 4.58
C TYR A 153 -3.25 -19.29 5.18
N LYS A 154 -2.09 -19.15 4.56
CA LYS A 154 -1.01 -18.21 4.92
C LYS A 154 -0.62 -17.36 3.70
N MET A 155 0.02 -16.22 3.91
CA MET A 155 0.50 -15.38 2.80
C MET A 155 1.75 -15.99 2.15
N ASN A 156 1.87 -15.84 0.82
CA ASN A 156 3.08 -16.21 0.07
C ASN A 156 4.18 -15.13 0.04
N ILE A 157 3.96 -14.01 0.73
CA ILE A 157 4.89 -12.89 0.86
C ILE A 157 5.19 -12.66 2.34
N LYS A 158 6.29 -11.98 2.64
CA LYS A 158 6.66 -11.60 4.00
C LYS A 158 5.89 -10.35 4.43
N LYS A 159 4.59 -10.52 4.67
CA LYS A 159 3.71 -9.47 5.18
C LYS A 159 4.11 -9.05 6.60
N MET A 160 3.45 -8.01 7.12
CA MET A 160 3.50 -7.69 8.54
C MET A 160 2.88 -8.81 9.40
N GLN A 161 3.31 -8.94 10.65
CA GLN A 161 2.70 -9.78 11.68
C GLN A 161 2.28 -8.87 12.83
N GLN A 162 0.99 -8.53 12.88
CA GLN A 162 0.43 -7.55 13.81
C GLN A 162 1.29 -6.25 13.84
N ALA A 163 1.89 -5.90 14.99
CA ALA A 163 2.73 -4.71 15.16
C ALA A 163 4.09 -4.77 14.44
N THR A 164 4.51 -5.95 13.98
CA THR A 164 5.83 -6.19 13.41
C THR A 164 5.79 -6.10 11.90
N SER A 165 6.64 -5.25 11.31
CA SER A 165 6.74 -5.13 9.86
C SER A 165 7.49 -6.32 9.24
N GLY A 166 7.08 -6.73 8.05
CA GLY A 166 7.78 -7.72 7.24
C GLY A 166 8.57 -7.09 6.09
N ASP A 167 9.32 -7.91 5.36
CA ASP A 167 10.17 -7.44 4.25
C ASP A 167 9.35 -6.89 3.07
N ASP A 168 8.15 -7.45 2.83
CA ASP A 168 7.29 -7.07 1.71
C ASP A 168 6.19 -6.06 2.11
N MET A 169 5.99 -5.82 3.41
CA MET A 169 4.91 -4.95 3.91
C MET A 169 5.25 -4.35 5.28
N LYS A 170 5.05 -3.04 5.42
CA LYS A 170 5.32 -2.29 6.65
C LYS A 170 4.04 -1.86 7.36
N VAL A 171 4.08 -1.83 8.69
CA VAL A 171 3.03 -1.29 9.55
C VAL A 171 3.05 0.24 9.53
N TYR A 172 1.89 0.85 9.31
CA TYR A 172 1.66 2.31 9.35
C TYR A 172 0.56 2.66 10.37
N GLY A 173 0.61 2.04 11.54
CA GLY A 173 -0.29 2.27 12.66
C GLY A 173 -1.43 1.25 12.74
N ASN A 174 -2.55 1.66 13.33
CA ASN A 174 -3.74 0.82 13.57
C ASN A 174 -5.02 1.48 13.04
N ILE A 175 -6.16 0.82 13.15
CA ILE A 175 -7.44 1.28 12.59
C ILE A 175 -8.33 2.07 13.57
N ALA A 176 -7.82 2.42 14.77
CA ALA A 176 -8.61 3.16 15.74
C ALA A 176 -9.13 4.48 15.13
N ASN A 177 -10.40 4.79 15.35
CA ASN A 177 -11.09 5.92 14.71
C ASN A 177 -10.77 7.29 15.35
N GLY A 178 -9.94 7.29 16.41
CA GLY A 178 -9.52 8.49 17.15
C GLY A 178 -10.56 9.02 18.14
N THR A 179 -11.57 8.22 18.49
CA THR A 179 -12.63 8.57 19.47
C THR A 179 -13.01 7.36 20.30
N GLU A 180 -13.60 7.56 21.48
CA GLU A 180 -14.10 6.46 22.32
C GLU A 180 -15.44 5.87 21.84
N LYS A 181 -15.99 6.38 20.74
CA LYS A 181 -17.30 5.98 20.21
C LYS A 181 -17.17 4.90 19.16
N ASN A 182 -18.04 3.88 19.24
CA ASN A 182 -18.21 2.89 18.18
C ASN A 182 -19.06 3.49 17.05
N GLU A 183 -18.43 4.31 16.23
CA GLU A 183 -19.05 5.06 15.15
C GLU A 183 -18.06 5.20 13.99
N TYR A 184 -18.53 5.05 12.75
CA TYR A 184 -17.65 5.16 11.59
C TYR A 184 -17.10 6.58 11.42
N LYS A 185 -15.78 6.68 11.33
CA LYS A 185 -15.07 7.91 10.95
C LYS A 185 -14.06 7.61 9.84
N LEU A 186 -13.86 8.59 8.97
CA LEU A 186 -12.78 8.56 7.99
C LEU A 186 -11.45 8.83 8.69
N ILE A 187 -10.49 7.94 8.49
CA ILE A 187 -9.12 8.08 8.94
C ILE A 187 -8.15 7.98 7.76
N ARG A 188 -6.99 8.60 7.91
CA ARG A 188 -5.93 8.61 6.90
C ARG A 188 -4.68 7.99 7.46
N LYS A 189 -4.02 7.16 6.66
CA LYS A 189 -2.68 6.64 6.94
C LYS A 189 -1.77 7.01 5.78
N SER A 190 -0.61 7.52 6.10
CA SER A 190 0.40 7.93 5.13
C SER A 190 1.76 7.37 5.50
N GLY A 191 2.63 7.30 4.51
CA GLY A 191 3.96 6.80 4.71
C GLY A 191 4.73 6.62 3.41
N VAL A 192 5.92 6.08 3.56
CA VAL A 192 6.80 5.73 2.43
C VAL A 192 7.18 4.28 2.54
N PHE A 193 7.07 3.54 1.44
CA PHE A 193 7.55 2.17 1.29
C PHE A 193 8.42 2.06 0.04
N THR A 194 9.27 1.04 -0.04
CA THR A 194 10.11 0.80 -1.21
C THR A 194 10.00 -0.65 -1.63
N GLY A 195 9.68 -0.87 -2.91
CA GLY A 195 9.55 -2.19 -3.52
C GLY A 195 10.42 -2.30 -4.77
N LYS A 196 10.53 -3.51 -5.31
CA LYS A 196 11.25 -3.77 -6.56
C LYS A 196 10.31 -4.43 -7.56
N THR A 197 10.30 -3.95 -8.79
CA THR A 197 9.58 -4.60 -9.91
C THR A 197 10.21 -5.95 -10.24
N ASP A 198 9.41 -6.82 -10.85
CA ASP A 198 9.89 -8.07 -11.42
C ASP A 198 10.69 -7.85 -12.73
N ALA A 199 11.09 -8.94 -13.37
CA ALA A 199 11.82 -8.91 -14.64
C ALA A 199 10.99 -8.39 -15.84
N LYS A 200 9.67 -8.25 -15.69
CA LYS A 200 8.74 -7.70 -16.70
C LYS A 200 8.40 -6.24 -16.45
N GLY A 201 8.83 -5.67 -15.32
CA GLY A 201 8.43 -4.32 -14.93
C GLY A 201 7.06 -4.30 -14.24
N ASP A 202 6.62 -5.42 -13.70
CA ASP A 202 5.39 -5.54 -12.92
C ASP A 202 5.68 -5.38 -11.43
N ILE A 203 4.73 -4.78 -10.71
CA ILE A 203 4.77 -4.64 -9.25
C ILE A 203 3.36 -4.69 -8.67
N TRP A 204 3.23 -5.23 -7.48
CA TRP A 204 1.98 -5.36 -6.75
C TRP A 204 1.98 -4.42 -5.56
N LEU A 205 0.96 -3.57 -5.50
CA LEU A 205 0.62 -2.81 -4.31
C LEU A 205 -0.31 -3.66 -3.45
N ILE A 206 -0.01 -3.79 -2.16
CA ILE A 206 -0.87 -4.43 -1.18
C ILE A 206 -1.17 -3.45 -0.04
N ILE A 207 -2.44 -3.36 0.34
CA ILE A 207 -2.90 -2.65 1.54
C ILE A 207 -3.65 -3.68 2.36
N GLY A 208 -3.36 -3.78 3.65
CA GLY A 208 -4.02 -4.79 4.47
C GLY A 208 -3.98 -4.49 5.95
N THR A 209 -4.72 -5.31 6.68
CA THR A 209 -4.79 -5.27 8.13
C THR A 209 -4.58 -6.65 8.72
N ASP A 210 -3.81 -6.69 9.79
CA ASP A 210 -3.52 -7.90 10.56
C ASP A 210 -4.15 -7.73 11.96
N SER A 211 -5.11 -8.61 12.28
CA SER A 211 -6.06 -8.41 13.38
C SER A 211 -5.77 -9.34 14.56
N GLY A 212 -5.34 -8.75 15.67
CA GLY A 212 -5.36 -9.39 16.99
C GLY A 212 -6.70 -9.31 17.72
N PHE A 213 -7.69 -8.61 17.14
CA PHE A 213 -9.05 -8.51 17.69
C PHE A 213 -9.88 -9.70 17.22
N GLU A 214 -10.40 -10.50 18.14
CA GLU A 214 -11.16 -11.74 17.88
C GLU A 214 -12.66 -11.49 17.71
N ALA A 215 -13.00 -10.58 16.78
CA ALA A 215 -14.37 -10.39 16.31
C ALA A 215 -14.38 -9.75 14.93
N THR A 216 -15.56 -9.34 14.47
CA THR A 216 -15.74 -8.70 13.17
C THR A 216 -15.04 -7.34 13.08
N THR A 217 -14.11 -7.24 12.14
CA THR A 217 -13.58 -5.96 11.65
C THR A 217 -14.17 -5.68 10.27
N THR A 218 -14.68 -4.47 10.05
CA THR A 218 -15.18 -4.02 8.74
C THR A 218 -14.60 -2.66 8.40
N LEU A 219 -13.96 -2.56 7.24
CA LEU A 219 -13.32 -1.33 6.76
C LEU A 219 -13.87 -0.94 5.40
N TYR A 220 -13.93 0.38 5.16
CA TYR A 220 -14.36 0.96 3.89
C TYR A 220 -13.27 1.87 3.33
N TYR A 221 -12.46 1.39 2.41
CA TYR A 221 -11.44 2.19 1.72
C TYR A 221 -12.13 3.14 0.73
N THR A 222 -11.95 4.44 0.92
CA THR A 222 -12.55 5.48 0.07
C THR A 222 -11.60 5.92 -1.04
N GLY A 223 -10.29 5.88 -0.80
CA GLY A 223 -9.31 6.17 -1.84
C GLY A 223 -7.86 5.99 -1.43
N LEU A 224 -6.99 6.09 -2.44
CA LEU A 224 -5.54 6.07 -2.32
C LEU A 224 -4.97 7.19 -3.20
N ARG A 225 -4.05 7.96 -2.64
CA ARG A 225 -3.23 8.91 -3.39
C ARG A 225 -1.77 8.55 -3.17
N ALA A 226 -0.99 8.45 -4.23
CA ALA A 226 0.45 8.21 -4.08
C ALA A 226 1.28 8.81 -5.20
N THR A 227 2.53 9.10 -4.89
CA THR A 227 3.59 9.34 -5.87
C THR A 227 4.57 8.18 -5.84
N VAL A 228 4.98 7.72 -7.01
CA VAL A 228 5.91 6.60 -7.19
C VAL A 228 7.10 7.10 -7.99
N GLN A 229 8.31 6.86 -7.48
CA GLN A 229 9.56 7.34 -8.08
C GLN A 229 10.62 6.26 -8.08
N GLU A 230 11.46 6.23 -9.10
CA GLU A 230 12.62 5.34 -9.12
C GLU A 230 13.57 5.72 -7.98
N VAL A 231 13.99 4.71 -7.20
CA VAL A 231 15.11 4.89 -6.27
C VAL A 231 16.38 4.77 -7.09
N GLN A 232 17.09 5.88 -7.28
CA GLN A 232 18.40 5.86 -7.90
C GLN A 232 19.34 4.99 -7.06
N GLY A 233 20.02 4.04 -7.70
CA GLY A 233 21.09 3.31 -7.03
C GLY A 233 22.17 4.30 -6.64
N GLY A 234 22.51 4.38 -5.35
CA GLY A 234 23.76 5.00 -4.95
C GLY A 234 24.90 4.30 -5.68
N ILE A 235 25.79 5.10 -6.27
CA ILE A 235 27.07 4.64 -6.81
C ILE A 235 27.88 4.03 -5.67
#